data_AF-A0A3D0DQY7-F1
#
_entry.id   AF-A0A3D0DQY7-F1
#
_cell.length_a   1.000
_cell.length_b   1.000
_cell.length_c   1.000
_cell.angle_alpha   90.00
_cell.angle_beta   90.00
_cell.angle_gamma   90.00
#
_symmetry.space_group_name_H-M   'P 1'
#
loop_
_entity.id
_entity.type
_entity.pdbx_description
1 polymer ?
#
loop_
_entity_poly.entity_id
_entity_poly.type
_entity_poly.pdbx_seq_one_letter_code
_entity_poly.pdbx_strand_id
1 'polypeptide(L)'
;MTRIEWTEGGEQRSALWRSESGWPAPKKVVIADDTMAADTAYRLALDGTALLWRGDFQNARQLVQALARRIDHKGSRAKRAKAGKAPATPTEQ
;
A
#
# COMPACT_ATOMS: atom_id res chain seq x y z
N MET A 1 9.52 -22.72 10.81
CA MET A 1 8.50 -21.70 11.18
C MET A 1 9.07 -20.34 10.84
N THR A 2 8.49 -19.64 9.86
CA THR A 2 9.00 -18.33 9.46
C THR A 2 8.50 -17.27 10.44
N ARG A 3 9.38 -16.36 10.88
CA ARG A 3 9.01 -15.26 11.76
C ARG A 3 9.13 -13.94 11.00
N ILE A 4 8.27 -13.00 11.35
CA ILE A 4 8.42 -11.59 11.00
C ILE A 4 8.95 -10.85 12.22
N GLU A 5 9.74 -9.82 11.97
CA GLU A 5 10.35 -8.97 12.98
C GLU A 5 10.00 -7.51 12.66
N TRP A 6 9.65 -6.74 13.68
CA TRP A 6 9.33 -5.32 13.55
C TRP A 6 9.73 -4.58 14.82
N THR A 7 9.90 -3.26 14.72
CA THR A 7 10.18 -2.41 15.88
C THR A 7 8.90 -1.69 16.30
N GLU A 8 8.51 -1.82 17.56
CA GLU A 8 7.35 -1.12 18.15
C GLU A 8 7.81 -0.39 19.41
N GLY A 9 7.62 0.93 19.47
CA GLY A 9 7.96 1.73 20.66
C GLY A 9 9.43 1.68 21.08
N GLY A 10 10.34 1.42 20.14
CA GLY A 10 11.77 1.23 20.41
C GLY A 10 12.17 -0.21 20.79
N GLU A 11 11.21 -1.13 20.90
CA GLU A 11 11.46 -2.53 21.21
C GLU A 11 11.36 -3.41 19.96
N GLN A 12 12.33 -4.33 19.79
CA GLN A 12 12.28 -5.34 18.73
C GLN A 12 11.25 -6.41 19.11
N ARG A 13 10.22 -6.54 18.28
CA ARG A 13 9.14 -7.51 18.40
C ARG A 13 9.21 -8.48 17.24
N SER A 14 8.63 -9.65 17.45
CA SER A 14 8.57 -10.67 16.42
C SER A 14 7.39 -11.60 16.62
N ALA A 15 6.87 -12.13 15.52
CA ALA A 15 5.74 -13.06 15.52
C ALA A 15 5.90 -14.11 14.43
N LEU A 16 5.18 -15.22 14.62
CA LEU A 16 5.10 -16.27 13.61
C LEU A 16 4.32 -15.76 12.40
N TRP A 17 4.94 -15.85 11.23
CA TRP A 17 4.26 -15.61 9.97
C TRP A 17 3.28 -16.75 9.69
N ARG A 18 2.02 -16.38 9.47
CA ARG A 18 0.98 -17.30 9.00
C ARG A 18 0.43 -16.76 7.69
N SER A 19 0.85 -17.34 6.57
CA SER A 19 0.23 -17.07 5.27
C SER A 19 -0.65 -18.25 4.89
N GLU A 20 -1.94 -17.99 4.70
CA GLU A 20 -2.88 -18.98 4.18
C GLU A 20 -2.58 -19.33 2.72
N SER A 21 -2.10 -18.37 1.94
CA SER A 21 -1.82 -18.54 0.50
C SER A 21 -0.35 -18.89 0.19
N GLY A 22 0.44 -19.24 1.20
CA GLY A 22 1.84 -19.68 1.02
C GLY A 22 2.83 -18.57 0.65
N TRP A 23 2.49 -17.29 0.88
CA TRP A 23 3.39 -16.18 0.60
C TRP A 23 4.63 -16.25 1.51
N PRO A 24 5.83 -15.95 0.96
CA PRO A 24 7.04 -15.87 1.77
C PRO A 24 6.90 -14.76 2.82
N ALA A 25 7.54 -14.94 3.97
CA ALA A 25 7.51 -13.91 4.99
C ALA A 25 8.20 -12.64 4.47
N PRO A 26 7.59 -11.47 4.69
CA PRO A 26 8.17 -10.20 4.29
C PRO A 26 9.48 -9.95 5.05
N LYS A 27 10.49 -9.43 4.35
CA LYS A 27 11.79 -9.08 4.95
C LYS A 27 11.71 -7.85 5.85
N LYS A 28 10.70 -7.00 5.63
CA LYS A 28 10.46 -5.78 6.40
C LYS A 28 9.00 -5.70 6.79
N VAL A 29 8.75 -5.47 8.07
CA VAL A 29 7.43 -5.21 8.62
C VAL A 29 7.45 -3.88 9.35
N VAL A 30 6.48 -3.02 9.04
CA VAL A 30 6.31 -1.70 9.65
C VAL A 30 4.96 -1.64 10.34
N ILE A 31 4.92 -1.06 11.54
CA ILE A 31 3.66 -0.77 12.21
C ILE A 31 2.91 0.32 11.46
N ALA A 32 1.65 0.07 11.16
CA ALA A 32 0.70 1.05 10.68
C ALA A 32 -0.39 1.24 11.74
N ASP A 33 -0.74 2.48 12.01
CA ASP A 33 -1.81 2.86 12.93
C ASP A 33 -2.71 3.95 12.29
N ASP A 34 -3.69 4.48 13.01
CA ASP A 34 -4.62 5.49 12.49
C ASP A 34 -3.95 6.82 12.14
N THR A 35 -2.75 7.10 12.66
CA THR A 35 -1.95 8.27 12.28
C THR A 35 -1.18 8.05 10.97
N MET A 36 -1.02 6.80 10.51
CA MET A 36 -0.28 6.51 9.29
C MET A 36 -1.09 6.91 8.05
N ALA A 37 -0.56 7.88 7.31
CA ALA A 37 -1.15 8.29 6.05
C ALA A 37 -1.22 7.13 5.03
N ALA A 38 -2.38 6.98 4.39
CA ALA A 38 -2.62 5.91 3.44
C ALA A 38 -1.71 5.99 2.19
N ASP A 39 -1.19 7.17 1.83
CA ASP A 39 -0.15 7.31 0.78
C ASP A 39 1.18 6.69 1.20
N THR A 40 1.58 6.86 2.47
CA THR A 40 2.80 6.27 3.01
C THR A 40 2.67 4.76 3.09
N ALA A 41 1.55 4.26 3.62
CA ALA A 41 1.24 2.83 3.63
C ALA A 41 1.25 2.24 2.21
N TYR A 42 0.66 2.95 1.24
CA TYR A 42 0.66 2.52 -0.15
C TYR A 42 2.07 2.43 -0.75
N ARG A 43 2.94 3.42 -0.49
CA ARG A 43 4.34 3.40 -0.95
C ARG A 43 5.14 2.26 -0.33
N LEU A 44 4.94 1.99 0.95
CA LEU A 44 5.58 0.87 1.65
C LEU A 44 5.13 -0.48 1.08
N ALA A 45 3.82 -0.63 0.83
CA ALA A 45 3.29 -1.83 0.19
C ALA A 45 3.90 -2.04 -1.22
N LEU A 46 4.09 -0.96 -2.00
CA LEU A 46 4.75 -1.02 -3.31
C LEU A 46 6.24 -1.38 -3.23
N ASP A 47 6.93 -1.00 -2.15
CA ASP A 47 8.32 -1.40 -1.88
C ASP A 47 8.45 -2.88 -1.49
N GLY A 48 7.31 -3.57 -1.28
CA GLY A 48 7.28 -4.95 -0.77
C GLY A 48 7.43 -5.02 0.75
N THR A 49 7.22 -3.91 1.45
CA THR A 49 7.17 -3.86 2.92
C THR A 49 5.78 -4.26 3.38
N ALA A 50 5.70 -5.18 4.33
CA ALA A 50 4.43 -5.53 4.95
C ALA A 50 4.06 -4.54 6.04
N LEU A 51 2.77 -4.25 6.14
CA LEU A 51 2.23 -3.33 7.14
C LEU A 51 1.49 -4.15 8.19
N LEU A 52 1.87 -3.97 9.46
CA LEU A 52 1.20 -4.56 10.61
C LEU A 52 0.29 -3.51 11.24
N TRP A 53 -1.02 -3.70 11.12
CA TRP A 53 -1.99 -2.75 11.68
C TRP A 53 -2.07 -2.85 13.21
N ARG A 54 -1.99 -1.71 13.89
CA ARG A 54 -2.20 -1.55 15.33
C ARG A 54 -3.32 -0.55 15.55
N GLY A 55 -4.42 -1.02 16.15
CA GLY A 55 -5.61 -0.20 16.42
C GLY A 55 -6.90 -0.97 16.18
N ASP A 56 -7.97 -0.23 15.93
CA ASP A 56 -9.30 -0.79 15.68
C ASP A 56 -9.47 -1.30 14.25
N PHE A 57 -10.46 -2.18 14.07
CA PHE A 57 -10.77 -2.80 12.78
C PHE A 57 -11.37 -1.83 11.76
N GLN A 58 -12.11 -0.81 12.21
CA GLN A 58 -12.80 0.11 11.29
C GLN A 58 -11.79 0.99 10.54
N ASN A 59 -10.82 1.55 11.26
CA ASN A 59 -9.73 2.33 10.69
C ASN A 59 -8.82 1.47 9.81
N ALA A 60 -8.54 0.22 10.19
CA ALA A 60 -7.81 -0.74 9.35
C ALA A 60 -8.51 -0.95 8.00
N ARG A 61 -9.83 -1.16 8.03
CA ARG A 61 -10.65 -1.39 6.83
C ARG A 61 -10.66 -0.15 5.94
N GLN A 62 -10.73 1.05 6.53
CA GLN A 62 -10.64 2.31 5.78
C GLN A 62 -9.29 2.45 5.09
N LEU A 63 -8.19 2.12 5.77
CA LEU A 63 -6.86 2.11 5.17
C LEU A 63 -6.81 1.16 3.97
N VAL A 64 -7.25 -0.09 4.12
CA VAL A 64 -7.26 -1.09 3.04
C VAL A 64 -8.12 -0.62 1.86
N GLN A 65 -9.29 -0.03 2.11
CA GLN A 65 -10.12 0.55 1.05
C GLN A 65 -9.43 1.72 0.34
N ALA A 66 -8.74 2.58 1.08
CA ALA A 66 -7.98 3.69 0.52
C ALA A 66 -6.81 3.19 -0.35
N LEU A 67 -6.15 2.09 0.03
CA LEU A 67 -5.14 1.44 -0.79
C LEU A 67 -5.76 0.84 -2.06
N ALA A 68 -6.87 0.11 -1.95
CA ALA A 68 -7.57 -0.46 -3.10
C ALA A 68 -7.98 0.60 -4.12
N ARG A 69 -8.56 1.72 -3.65
CA ARG A 69 -8.89 2.88 -4.49
C ARG A 69 -7.65 3.45 -5.17
N ARG A 70 -6.52 3.60 -4.47
CA ARG A 70 -5.28 4.12 -5.06
C ARG A 70 -4.68 3.20 -6.13
N ILE A 71 -4.75 1.88 -5.93
CA ILE A 71 -4.32 0.89 -6.94
C ILE A 71 -5.15 1.05 -8.21
N ASP A 72 -6.47 1.16 -8.09
CA ASP A 72 -7.39 1.38 -9.20
C ASP A 72 -7.14 2.75 -9.89
N HIS A 73 -7.01 3.82 -9.10
CA HIS A 73 -6.86 5.19 -9.61
C HIS A 73 -5.54 5.41 -10.37
N LYS A 74 -4.46 4.67 -10.06
CA LYS A 74 -3.19 4.73 -10.81
C LYS A 74 -3.36 4.20 -12.24
N GLY A 75 -4.25 3.22 -12.45
CA GLY A 75 -4.67 2.78 -13.79
C GLY A 75 -5.42 3.87 -14.56
N SER A 76 -6.27 4.63 -13.86
CA SER A 76 -7.09 5.70 -14.41
C SER A 76 -6.31 6.99 -14.73
N ARG A 77 -5.29 7.34 -13.93
CA ARG A 77 -4.42 8.50 -14.20
C ARG A 77 -3.41 8.22 -15.32
N ALA A 78 -2.92 6.99 -15.45
CA ALA A 78 -2.12 6.58 -16.61
C ALA A 78 -2.95 6.60 -17.92
N LYS A 79 -4.24 6.21 -17.85
CA LYS A 79 -5.17 6.35 -18.98
C LYS A 79 -5.53 7.81 -19.31
N ARG A 80 -5.79 8.66 -18.31
CA ARG A 80 -6.07 10.10 -18.55
C ARG A 80 -4.85 10.90 -19.01
N ALA A 81 -3.64 10.56 -18.57
CA ALA A 81 -2.41 11.18 -19.08
C ALA A 81 -2.09 10.78 -20.53
N LYS A 82 -2.53 9.60 -21.00
CA LYS A 82 -2.50 9.24 -22.43
C LYS A 82 -3.62 9.89 -23.25
N ALA A 83 -4.78 10.18 -22.65
CA ALA A 83 -5.90 10.84 -23.33
C ALA A 83 -5.77 12.38 -23.42
N GLY A 84 -4.95 13.00 -22.56
CA GLY A 84 -4.65 14.44 -22.61
C GLY A 84 -3.60 14.85 -23.66
N LYS A 85 -3.13 13.91 -24.48
CA LYS A 85 -2.19 14.14 -25.59
C LYS A 85 -2.83 13.76 -26.93
N ALA A 86 -4.10 14.13 -27.11
CA ALA A 86 -4.67 14.26 -28.45
C ALA A 86 -4.27 15.64 -28.99
N PRO A 87 -3.64 15.75 -30.18
CA PRO A 87 -3.30 17.04 -30.74
C PRO A 87 -4.60 17.78 -31.08
N ALA A 88 -4.69 19.03 -30.66
CA ALA A 88 -5.68 19.95 -31.21
C ALA A 88 -5.29 20.19 -32.68
N THR A 89 -6.03 19.58 -33.60
CA THR A 89 -6.11 20.08 -34.99
C THR A 89 -6.83 21.43 -34.94
N PRO A 90 -6.35 22.43 -35.68
CA PRO A 90 -7.12 22.82 -36.86
C PRO A 90 -6.31 23.34 -38.05
N THR A 91 -6.94 23.26 -39.24
CA THR A 91 -6.86 24.22 -40.37
C THR A 91 -5.60 24.16 -41.26
N GLU A 92 -5.72 23.75 -42.54
CA GLU A 92 -6.19 24.49 -43.74
C GLU A 92 -5.02 25.18 -44.48
N GLN A 93 -4.62 24.61 -45.63
CA GLN A 93 -4.49 25.24 -46.95
C GLN A 93 -3.69 24.34 -47.91
#